data_AF-A0AAV4SKP7-F1
#
_entry.id   AF-A0AAV4SKP7-F1
#
_cell.length_a   1.000
_cell.length_b   1.000
_cell.length_c   1.000
_cell.angle_alpha   90.00
_cell.angle_beta   90.00
_cell.angle_gamma   90.00
#
_symmetry.space_group_name_H-M   'P 1'
#
loop_
_entity.id
_entity.type
_entity.pdbx_description
1 polymer ?
#
loop_
_entity_poly.entity_id
_entity_poly.type
_entity_poly.pdbx_seq_one_letter_code
_entity_poly.pdbx_strand_id
1 'polypeptide(L)'
;MKEGIFDLRGWESSALYASSESTRSPVLGLIWDKNDTLEIDSESLEFDETEKITKRKIYSLISRVFDPIGFLATVMIQPKILLQATWKTKESWDDEFCEASSETSQRQSLLLDRFFHSSYIQQLSVFVANRIREIRKLITSENWFPISTDQNPADILSRGCGPKQLQKHKWWKGPAWLKNSKEQWPKSAVNINKKEVETEKRKSAISSNNIELETISLQLAKRFSRFPNMIRVMAWILRFQPKAKDLRKCMELKNEELLNAQKIIFRVIQKEC
;
A
#
# COMPACT_ATOMS: atom_id res chain seq x y z
N MET A 1 24.46 24.33 32.49
CA MET A 1 24.35 24.59 31.03
C MET A 1 24.64 26.07 30.77
N LYS A 2 25.90 26.46 30.92
CA LYS A 2 26.44 27.70 30.33
C LYS A 2 27.31 27.24 29.17
N GLU A 3 27.20 27.93 28.05
CA GLU A 3 27.95 27.75 26.79
C GLU A 3 27.33 26.78 25.75
N GLY A 4 26.22 27.23 25.17
CA GLY A 4 25.89 26.92 23.78
C GLY A 4 25.88 28.24 22.98
N ILE A 5 26.67 28.33 21.92
CA ILE A 5 26.86 29.52 21.05
C ILE A 5 25.67 29.66 20.08
N PHE A 6 24.44 29.48 20.56
CA PHE A 6 23.24 29.64 19.75
C PHE A 6 22.55 30.94 20.15
N ASP A 7 22.55 31.90 19.23
CA ASP A 7 21.88 33.18 19.40
C ASP A 7 20.37 32.94 19.30
N LEU A 8 19.75 32.63 20.44
CA LEU A 8 18.33 32.31 20.56
C LEU A 8 17.51 33.57 20.26
N ARG A 9 17.06 33.72 19.01
CA ARG A 9 16.16 34.79 18.57
C ARG A 9 14.74 34.52 19.08
N GLY A 10 14.50 34.84 20.35
CA GLY A 10 13.16 34.88 20.95
C GLY A 10 12.51 33.50 21.15
N TRP A 11 11.98 33.27 22.34
CA TRP A 11 11.09 32.13 22.58
C TRP A 11 9.65 32.64 22.52
N GLU A 12 8.90 32.27 21.48
CA GLU A 12 7.45 32.40 21.47
C GLU A 12 6.82 31.08 21.92
N SER A 13 6.07 31.14 23.02
CA SER A 13 5.40 29.97 23.58
C SER A 13 4.00 29.83 22.99
N SER A 14 3.68 28.66 22.44
CA SER A 14 2.33 28.30 22.03
C SER A 14 1.32 28.30 23.20
N ALA A 15 1.79 28.36 24.46
CA ALA A 15 0.93 28.43 25.64
C ALA A 15 0.07 29.70 25.69
N LEU A 16 0.50 30.80 25.07
CA LEU A 16 -0.29 32.03 24.95
C LEU A 16 -1.56 31.84 24.09
N TYR A 17 -1.54 30.86 23.18
CA TYR A 17 -2.68 30.44 22.34
C TYR A 17 -3.40 29.20 22.89
N ALA A 18 -2.99 28.71 24.07
CA ALA A 18 -3.61 27.56 24.73
C ALA A 18 -4.72 27.97 25.71
N SER A 19 -4.95 29.27 25.92
CA SER A 19 -6.18 29.76 26.55
C SER A 19 -7.38 29.39 25.67
N SER A 20 -8.37 28.78 26.30
CA SER A 20 -9.34 27.81 25.77
C SER A 20 -10.36 28.28 24.71
N GLU A 21 -10.10 29.34 23.95
CA GLU A 21 -11.07 29.86 22.96
C GLU A 21 -10.45 30.26 21.60
N SER A 22 -9.13 30.23 21.40
CA SER A 22 -8.57 30.59 20.09
C SER A 22 -8.67 29.44 19.08
N THR A 23 -9.41 29.67 17.99
CA THR A 23 -9.45 28.78 16.83
C THR A 23 -8.10 28.71 16.12
N ARG A 24 -7.23 29.72 16.32
CA ARG A 24 -5.92 29.81 15.69
C ARG A 24 -4.77 29.49 16.66
N SER A 25 -3.79 28.70 16.21
CA SER A 25 -2.59 28.33 16.96
C SER A 25 -1.36 28.24 16.06
N PRO A 26 -0.17 28.71 16.49
CA PRO A 26 1.04 28.56 15.71
C PRO A 26 1.50 27.10 15.64
N VAL A 27 1.69 26.58 14.42
CA VAL A 27 2.21 25.24 14.13
C VAL A 27 3.31 25.39 13.08
N LEU A 28 4.53 24.93 13.40
CA LEU A 28 5.70 25.00 12.51
C LEU A 28 6.01 26.42 11.97
N GLY A 29 5.72 27.46 12.76
CA GLY A 29 5.95 28.87 12.37
C GLY A 29 4.83 29.50 11.54
N LEU A 30 3.71 28.80 11.33
CA LEU A 30 2.51 29.30 10.65
C LEU A 30 1.33 29.36 11.63
N ILE A 31 0.46 30.37 11.51
CA ILE A 31 -0.76 30.44 12.30
C ILE A 31 -1.80 29.51 11.67
N TRP A 32 -2.12 28.41 12.35
CA TRP A 32 -3.03 27.36 11.90
C TRP A 32 -4.43 27.54 12.48
N ASP A 33 -5.48 27.50 11.65
CA ASP A 33 -6.88 27.49 12.09
C ASP A 33 -7.37 26.05 12.33
N LYS A 34 -7.87 25.76 13.53
CA LYS A 34 -8.32 24.42 13.95
C LYS A 34 -9.65 24.02 13.31
N ASN A 35 -10.38 24.96 12.72
CA ASN A 35 -11.62 24.70 12.00
C ASN A 35 -11.41 24.55 10.49
N ASP A 36 -10.16 24.51 10.02
CA ASP A 36 -9.85 24.44 8.59
C ASP A 36 -10.36 23.16 7.94
N THR A 37 -10.88 23.29 6.72
CA THR A 37 -11.38 22.19 5.89
C THR A 37 -10.42 21.94 4.74
N LEU A 38 -10.05 20.67 4.55
CA LEU A 38 -9.32 20.25 3.35
C LEU A 38 -10.31 20.14 2.20
N GLU A 39 -10.24 21.09 1.27
CA GLU A 39 -11.07 21.12 0.07
C GLU A 39 -10.20 20.97 -1.19
N ILE A 40 -10.82 20.43 -2.23
CA ILE A 40 -10.19 20.31 -3.55
C ILE A 40 -10.62 21.53 -4.33
N ASP A 41 -9.65 22.32 -4.77
CA ASP A 41 -9.89 23.43 -5.70
C ASP A 41 -10.25 22.87 -7.09
N SER A 42 -11.54 22.64 -7.33
CA SER A 42 -12.06 22.14 -8.60
C SER A 42 -12.01 23.21 -9.70
N GLU A 43 -12.06 24.49 -9.34
CA GLU A 43 -12.00 25.61 -10.30
C GLU A 43 -10.62 25.65 -10.98
N SER A 44 -9.54 25.37 -10.25
CA SER A 44 -8.18 25.28 -10.81
C SER A 44 -7.96 24.14 -11.84
N LEU A 45 -8.91 23.19 -11.87
CA LEU A 45 -8.92 22.03 -12.77
C LEU A 45 -9.87 22.21 -13.95
N GLU A 46 -10.57 23.34 -14.04
CA GLU A 46 -11.41 23.66 -15.19
C GLU A 46 -10.56 23.75 -16.48
N PHE A 47 -11.15 23.25 -17.55
CA PHE A 47 -10.53 23.17 -18.86
C PHE A 47 -11.49 23.74 -19.89
N ASP A 48 -10.95 24.54 -20.81
CA ASP A 48 -11.68 25.07 -21.95
C ASP A 48 -11.84 23.95 -22.99
N GLU A 49 -13.06 23.41 -23.11
CA GLU A 49 -13.39 22.33 -24.05
C GLU A 49 -13.10 22.69 -25.53
N THR A 50 -12.92 23.97 -25.83
CA THR A 50 -12.59 24.46 -27.18
C THR A 50 -11.09 24.42 -27.49
N GLU A 51 -10.23 24.26 -26.48
CA GLU A 51 -8.79 24.14 -26.68
C GLU A 51 -8.37 22.74 -27.15
N LYS A 52 -7.32 22.71 -27.99
CA LYS A 52 -6.70 21.45 -28.41
C LYS A 52 -6.13 20.70 -27.21
N ILE A 53 -6.56 19.46 -27.02
CA ILE A 53 -6.01 18.58 -25.99
C ILE A 53 -4.65 18.07 -26.47
N THR A 54 -3.57 18.48 -25.81
CA THR A 54 -2.19 18.01 -26.11
C THR A 54 -1.62 17.21 -24.95
N LYS A 55 -0.55 16.43 -25.20
CA LYS A 55 0.15 15.69 -24.12
C LYS A 55 0.65 16.62 -23.03
N ARG A 56 1.15 17.80 -23.43
CA ARG A 56 1.63 18.84 -22.51
C ARG A 56 0.50 19.34 -21.62
N LYS A 57 -0.69 19.55 -22.18
CA LYS A 57 -1.85 20.01 -21.43
C LYS A 57 -2.31 18.97 -20.41
N ILE A 58 -2.39 17.70 -20.82
CA ILE A 58 -2.72 16.57 -19.93
C ILE A 58 -1.72 16.47 -18.77
N TYR A 59 -0.42 16.53 -19.06
CA TYR A 59 0.61 16.51 -18.03
C TYR A 59 0.49 17.69 -17.05
N SER A 60 0.25 18.89 -17.59
CA SER A 60 0.09 20.11 -16.79
C SER A 60 -1.07 19.97 -15.80
N LEU A 61 -2.24 19.52 -16.27
CA LEU A 61 -3.43 19.32 -15.42
C LEU A 61 -3.19 18.29 -14.32
N ILE A 62 -2.55 17.16 -14.64
CA ILE A 62 -2.24 16.11 -13.64
C ILE A 62 -1.25 16.61 -12.59
N SER A 63 -0.26 17.41 -13.02
CA SER A 63 0.80 17.91 -12.14
C SER A 63 0.33 19.05 -11.24
N ARG A 64 -0.81 19.69 -11.53
CA ARG A 64 -1.45 20.68 -10.64
C ARG A 64 -1.97 20.07 -9.35
N VAL A 65 -2.29 18.78 -9.36
CA VAL A 65 -2.79 18.08 -8.18
C VAL A 65 -1.63 17.65 -7.30
N PHE A 66 -1.39 18.41 -6.22
CA PHE A 66 -0.42 18.07 -5.19
C PHE A 66 -1.09 17.35 -4.02
N ASP A 67 -0.80 16.05 -3.86
CA ASP A 67 -1.44 15.19 -2.86
C ASP A 67 -0.38 14.54 -1.93
N PRO A 68 0.10 15.27 -0.91
CA PRO A 68 1.19 14.80 -0.05
C PRO A 68 0.79 13.64 0.89
N ILE A 69 -0.51 13.49 1.18
CA ILE A 69 -1.04 12.47 2.10
C ILE A 69 -1.74 11.30 1.38
N GLY A 70 -1.92 11.38 0.05
CA GLY A 70 -2.51 10.32 -0.76
C GLY A 70 -4.05 10.31 -0.76
N PHE A 71 -4.70 11.40 -0.39
CA PHE A 71 -6.16 11.51 -0.29
C PHE A 71 -6.85 11.38 -1.65
N LEU A 72 -6.22 11.86 -2.72
CA LEU A 72 -6.74 11.86 -4.10
C LEU A 72 -6.20 10.72 -4.94
N ALA A 73 -5.38 9.84 -4.38
CA ALA A 73 -4.70 8.77 -5.10
C ALA A 73 -5.66 7.90 -5.94
N THR A 74 -6.84 7.55 -5.41
CA THR A 74 -7.84 6.73 -6.09
C THR A 74 -8.45 7.41 -7.32
N VAL A 75 -8.64 8.72 -7.28
CA VAL A 75 -9.21 9.52 -8.37
C VAL A 75 -8.12 9.83 -9.41
N MET A 76 -6.89 10.11 -8.95
CA MET A 76 -5.75 10.46 -9.80
C MET A 76 -5.15 9.28 -10.60
N ILE A 77 -5.62 8.04 -10.38
CA ILE A 77 -5.20 6.89 -11.19
C ILE A 77 -5.63 7.03 -12.65
N GLN A 78 -6.87 7.44 -12.92
CA GLN A 78 -7.39 7.52 -14.29
C GLN A 78 -6.63 8.57 -15.13
N PRO A 79 -6.42 9.83 -14.66
CA PRO A 79 -5.61 10.80 -15.38
C PRO A 79 -4.16 10.33 -15.61
N LYS A 80 -3.53 9.67 -14.62
CA LYS A 80 -2.16 9.16 -14.76
C LYS A 80 -2.05 8.03 -15.78
N ILE A 81 -3.08 7.19 -15.92
CA ILE A 81 -3.13 6.17 -16.98
C ILE A 81 -3.29 6.83 -18.35
N LEU A 82 -4.13 7.86 -18.47
CA LEU A 82 -4.28 8.64 -19.70
C LEU A 82 -2.95 9.26 -20.14
N LEU A 83 -2.21 9.89 -19.21
CA LEU A 83 -0.88 10.42 -19.48
C LEU A 83 0.11 9.35 -19.96
N GLN A 84 0.08 8.16 -19.36
CA GLN A 84 0.92 7.05 -19.83
C GLN A 84 0.52 6.55 -21.22
N ALA A 85 -0.76 6.64 -21.58
CA ALA A 85 -1.23 6.27 -22.91
C ALA A 85 -0.70 7.24 -23.96
N THR A 86 -0.65 8.54 -23.66
CA THR A 86 -0.10 9.53 -24.60
C THR A 86 1.39 9.33 -24.87
N TRP A 87 2.17 8.82 -23.92
CA TRP A 87 3.59 8.51 -24.16
C TRP A 87 3.83 7.39 -25.17
N LYS A 88 2.82 6.56 -25.45
CA LYS A 88 2.90 5.49 -26.45
C LYS A 88 2.58 5.95 -27.86
N THR A 89 1.94 7.10 -28.02
CA THR A 89 1.70 7.67 -29.35
C THR A 89 2.95 8.38 -29.86
N LYS A 90 3.18 8.36 -31.18
CA LYS A 90 4.35 9.02 -31.81
C LYS A 90 4.23 10.54 -31.92
N GLU A 91 3.11 11.10 -31.48
CA GLU A 91 2.79 12.53 -31.51
C GLU A 91 3.76 13.33 -30.63
N SER A 92 4.07 14.55 -31.04
CA SER A 92 4.84 15.52 -30.26
C SER A 92 4.06 16.01 -29.03
N TRP A 93 4.74 16.73 -28.14
CA TRP A 93 4.15 17.26 -26.90
C TRP A 93 3.03 18.28 -27.14
N ASP A 94 3.08 18.96 -28.29
CA ASP A 94 2.19 20.06 -28.68
C ASP A 94 1.23 19.66 -29.81
N ASP A 95 1.30 18.40 -30.26
CA ASP A 95 0.37 17.87 -31.25
C ASP A 95 -0.97 17.51 -30.58
N GLU A 96 -2.04 17.65 -31.36
CA GLU A 96 -3.41 17.36 -30.92
C GLU A 96 -3.58 15.85 -30.68
N PHE A 97 -3.99 15.51 -29.46
CA PHE A 97 -4.19 14.13 -29.04
C PHE A 97 -5.52 13.62 -29.59
N CYS A 98 -5.46 12.69 -30.55
CA CYS A 98 -6.65 12.05 -31.09
C CYS A 98 -6.89 10.70 -30.41
N GLU A 99 -7.84 10.65 -29.48
CA GLU A 99 -8.22 9.45 -28.72
C GLU A 99 -8.68 8.28 -29.61
N ALA A 100 -9.07 8.56 -30.86
CA ALA A 100 -9.70 7.63 -31.79
C ALA A 100 -8.78 6.54 -32.38
N SER A 101 -7.45 6.67 -32.31
CA SER A 101 -6.53 5.82 -33.11
C SER A 101 -5.80 4.71 -32.36
N SER A 102 -6.11 4.49 -31.08
CA SER A 102 -5.40 3.47 -30.31
C SER A 102 -6.37 2.42 -29.77
N GLU A 103 -5.93 1.16 -29.77
CA GLU A 103 -6.51 -0.03 -29.12
C GLU A 103 -6.85 0.16 -27.61
N THR A 104 -6.83 1.40 -27.12
CA THR A 104 -6.89 1.85 -25.74
C THR A 104 -8.32 1.81 -25.20
N SER A 105 -9.36 2.01 -26.01
CA SER A 105 -10.77 1.84 -25.56
C SER A 105 -11.12 0.36 -25.31
N GLN A 106 -10.61 -0.57 -26.12
CA GLN A 106 -10.70 -2.02 -25.81
C GLN A 106 -9.82 -2.40 -24.62
N ARG A 107 -8.64 -1.77 -24.45
CA ARG A 107 -7.81 -1.96 -23.25
C ARG A 107 -8.44 -1.38 -21.99
N GLN A 108 -9.24 -0.31 -22.06
CA GLN A 108 -9.94 0.28 -20.92
C GLN A 108 -11.09 -0.62 -20.43
N SER A 109 -11.86 -1.24 -21.33
CA SER A 109 -12.86 -2.24 -20.92
C SER A 109 -12.21 -3.50 -20.35
N LEU A 110 -11.08 -3.95 -20.92
CA LEU A 110 -10.27 -5.04 -20.38
C LEU A 110 -9.57 -4.68 -19.07
N LEU A 111 -9.25 -3.40 -18.83
CA LEU A 111 -8.67 -2.94 -17.56
C LEU A 111 -9.74 -2.93 -16.48
N LEU A 112 -10.97 -2.49 -16.75
CA LEU A 112 -12.09 -2.60 -15.80
C LEU A 112 -12.44 -4.07 -15.50
N ASP A 113 -12.50 -4.94 -16.51
CA ASP A 113 -12.76 -6.37 -16.32
C ASP A 113 -11.60 -7.08 -15.56
N ARG A 114 -10.34 -6.72 -15.85
CA ARG A 114 -9.12 -7.30 -15.24
C ARG A 114 -8.72 -6.70 -13.88
N PHE A 115 -9.09 -5.45 -13.57
CA PHE A 115 -8.85 -4.86 -12.25
C PHE A 115 -9.77 -5.46 -11.18
N PHE A 116 -10.97 -5.92 -11.56
CA PHE A 116 -11.97 -6.41 -10.62
C PHE A 116 -12.21 -7.93 -10.63
N HIS A 117 -11.81 -8.71 -11.65
CA HIS A 117 -12.24 -10.12 -11.78
C HIS A 117 -11.20 -11.22 -11.64
N SER A 118 -10.15 -11.04 -10.84
CA SER A 118 -9.49 -12.21 -10.25
C SER A 118 -9.37 -12.05 -8.76
N SER A 119 -10.34 -12.63 -8.04
CA SER A 119 -10.34 -12.79 -6.58
C SER A 119 -9.00 -13.32 -6.07
N TYR A 120 -8.28 -14.09 -6.89
CA TYR A 120 -6.94 -14.60 -6.61
C TYR A 120 -5.84 -13.51 -6.65
N ILE A 121 -5.82 -12.61 -7.65
CA ILE A 121 -4.77 -11.58 -7.75
C ILE A 121 -4.89 -10.55 -6.61
N GLN A 122 -6.10 -10.28 -6.15
CA GLN A 122 -6.35 -9.38 -5.02
C GLN A 122 -5.81 -9.96 -3.70
N GLN A 123 -5.69 -11.28 -3.60
CA GLN A 123 -5.12 -11.96 -2.45
C GLN A 123 -3.59 -11.97 -2.45
N LEU A 124 -2.91 -11.63 -3.56
CA LEU A 124 -1.44 -11.66 -3.65
C LEU A 124 -0.79 -10.38 -3.15
N SER A 125 0.44 -10.49 -2.63
CA SER A 125 1.24 -9.33 -2.22
C SER A 125 1.30 -8.27 -3.34
N VAL A 126 1.34 -6.98 -2.97
CA VAL A 126 1.26 -5.86 -3.95
C VAL A 126 2.32 -6.01 -5.05
N PHE A 127 3.55 -6.35 -4.66
CA PHE A 127 4.66 -6.57 -5.60
C PHE A 127 4.39 -7.71 -6.58
N VAL A 128 3.94 -8.88 -6.07
CA VAL A 128 3.67 -10.06 -6.90
C VAL A 128 2.47 -9.84 -7.80
N ALA A 129 1.40 -9.24 -7.28
CA ALA A 129 0.20 -8.89 -8.05
C ALA A 129 0.54 -7.96 -9.22
N ASN A 130 1.38 -6.94 -8.99
CA ASN A 130 1.80 -6.01 -10.02
C ASN A 130 2.65 -6.68 -11.10
N ARG A 131 3.64 -7.51 -10.71
CA ARG A 131 4.45 -8.27 -11.68
C ARG A 131 3.62 -9.22 -12.53
N ILE A 132 2.72 -10.00 -11.92
CA ILE A 132 1.84 -10.92 -12.66
C ILE A 132 0.95 -10.14 -13.65
N ARG A 133 0.48 -8.95 -13.26
CA ARG A 133 -0.31 -8.09 -14.14
C ARG A 133 0.49 -7.66 -15.36
N GLU A 134 1.75 -7.22 -15.19
CA GLU A 134 2.61 -6.85 -16.32
C GLU A 134 2.91 -8.04 -17.24
N ILE A 135 3.26 -9.21 -16.67
CA ILE A 135 3.56 -10.39 -17.50
C ILE A 135 2.33 -10.80 -18.31
N ARG A 136 1.13 -10.77 -17.71
CA ARG A 136 -0.15 -11.07 -18.39
C ARG A 136 -0.60 -10.00 -19.40
N LYS A 137 0.03 -8.82 -19.45
CA LYS A 137 -0.16 -7.85 -20.55
C LYS A 137 0.64 -8.24 -21.79
N LEU A 138 1.79 -8.89 -21.59
CA LEU A 138 2.74 -9.22 -22.65
C LEU A 138 2.52 -10.61 -23.24
N ILE A 139 2.11 -11.58 -22.42
CA ILE A 139 2.01 -12.99 -22.82
C ILE A 139 0.74 -13.61 -22.23
N THR A 140 -0.10 -14.23 -23.07
CA THR A 140 -1.29 -14.98 -22.65
C THR A 140 -0.92 -16.31 -22.01
N SER A 141 -1.75 -16.82 -21.08
CA SER A 141 -1.50 -18.07 -20.35
C SER A 141 -1.34 -19.30 -21.26
N GLU A 142 -1.91 -19.27 -22.46
CA GLU A 142 -1.79 -20.31 -23.49
C GLU A 142 -0.35 -20.52 -24.01
N ASN A 143 0.52 -19.54 -23.77
CA ASN A 143 1.92 -19.61 -24.17
C ASN A 143 2.86 -20.05 -23.04
N TRP A 144 2.32 -20.46 -21.90
CA TRP A 144 3.10 -20.87 -20.73
C TRP A 144 3.24 -22.39 -20.71
N PHE A 145 4.46 -22.87 -20.98
CA PHE A 145 4.76 -24.29 -20.95
C PHE A 145 5.73 -24.59 -19.79
N PRO A 146 5.31 -25.39 -18.80
CA PRO A 146 6.18 -25.76 -17.69
C PRO A 146 7.37 -26.59 -18.19
N ILE A 147 8.56 -26.09 -17.90
CA ILE A 147 9.83 -26.75 -18.17
C ILE A 147 10.43 -27.25 -16.87
N SER A 148 10.95 -28.48 -16.87
CA SER A 148 11.65 -29.00 -15.69
C SER A 148 12.93 -28.21 -15.45
N THR A 149 13.34 -28.08 -14.19
CA THR A 149 14.49 -27.27 -13.78
C THR A 149 15.76 -27.67 -14.49
N ASP A 150 15.98 -28.97 -14.67
CA ASP A 150 17.12 -29.50 -15.41
C ASP A 150 17.11 -29.06 -16.87
N GLN A 151 15.95 -28.85 -17.49
CA GLN A 151 15.81 -28.41 -18.88
C GLN A 151 15.85 -26.89 -19.07
N ASN A 152 15.69 -26.10 -18.00
CA ASN A 152 15.73 -24.64 -18.09
C ASN A 152 17.16 -24.12 -18.31
N PRO A 153 17.49 -23.59 -19.51
CA PRO A 153 18.84 -23.09 -19.78
C PRO A 153 19.24 -21.94 -18.86
N ALA A 154 18.29 -21.13 -18.36
CA ALA A 154 18.56 -19.97 -17.52
C ALA A 154 18.99 -20.31 -16.10
N ASP A 155 18.70 -21.52 -15.63
CA ASP A 155 19.00 -21.91 -14.26
C ASP A 155 20.51 -22.00 -13.98
N ILE A 156 21.33 -22.21 -15.01
CA ILE A 156 22.79 -22.23 -14.83
C ILE A 156 23.37 -20.86 -14.46
N LEU A 157 22.75 -19.77 -14.95
CA LEU A 157 23.23 -18.42 -14.67
C LEU A 157 22.75 -17.93 -13.31
N SER A 158 21.52 -18.28 -12.91
CA SER A 158 20.97 -17.93 -11.59
C SER A 158 21.74 -18.60 -10.44
N ARG A 159 22.27 -19.80 -10.64
CA ARG A 159 23.07 -20.53 -9.64
C ARG A 159 24.56 -20.16 -9.63
N GLY A 160 25.01 -19.37 -10.60
CA GLY A 160 26.41 -19.08 -10.83
C GLY A 160 27.13 -20.20 -11.59
N CYS A 161 27.86 -19.84 -12.65
CA CYS A 161 28.64 -20.79 -13.42
C CYS A 161 29.92 -20.17 -13.98
N GLY A 162 30.95 -21.01 -14.15
CA GLY A 162 32.21 -20.58 -14.75
C GLY A 162 32.12 -20.47 -16.29
N PRO A 163 32.94 -19.63 -16.94
CA PRO A 163 32.89 -19.44 -18.40
C PRO A 163 33.04 -20.73 -19.21
N LYS A 164 33.93 -21.64 -18.79
CA LYS A 164 34.14 -22.95 -19.46
C LYS A 164 32.91 -23.85 -19.38
N GLN A 165 32.20 -23.80 -18.26
CA GLN A 165 30.98 -24.56 -18.05
C GLN A 165 29.84 -23.98 -18.91
N LEU A 166 29.72 -22.64 -18.94
CA LEU A 166 28.74 -21.94 -19.76
C LEU A 166 28.97 -22.20 -21.25
N GLN A 167 30.21 -22.22 -21.72
CA GLN A 167 30.56 -22.42 -23.13
C GLN A 167 30.02 -23.76 -23.67
N LYS A 168 30.01 -24.81 -22.85
CA LYS A 168 29.49 -26.14 -23.22
C LYS A 168 28.01 -26.33 -22.89
N HIS A 169 27.36 -25.35 -22.27
CA HIS A 169 26.00 -25.49 -21.77
C HIS A 169 24.93 -25.27 -22.86
N LYS A 170 23.74 -25.84 -22.63
CA LYS A 170 22.54 -25.64 -23.46
C LYS A 170 22.00 -24.21 -23.46
N TRP A 171 22.59 -23.28 -22.71
CA TRP A 171 22.23 -21.86 -22.72
C TRP A 171 22.24 -21.29 -24.15
N TRP A 172 23.28 -21.62 -24.92
CA TRP A 172 23.47 -21.08 -26.27
C TRP A 172 22.56 -21.68 -27.33
N LYS A 173 22.12 -22.93 -27.15
CA LYS A 173 21.40 -23.71 -28.18
C LYS A 173 19.96 -24.03 -27.80
N GLY A 174 19.59 -23.80 -26.54
CA GLY A 174 18.36 -24.28 -25.93
C GLY A 174 18.29 -25.81 -25.85
N PRO A 175 17.24 -26.34 -25.19
CA PRO A 175 16.85 -27.75 -25.31
C PRO A 175 16.59 -28.19 -26.76
N ALA A 176 16.90 -29.45 -27.08
CA ALA A 176 16.72 -29.99 -28.43
C ALA A 176 15.26 -29.92 -28.91
N TRP A 177 14.30 -30.15 -28.01
CA TRP A 177 12.88 -30.18 -28.32
C TRP A 177 12.30 -28.82 -28.74
N LEU A 178 12.97 -27.69 -28.44
CA LEU A 178 12.52 -26.37 -28.92
C LEU A 178 12.57 -26.25 -30.46
N LYS A 179 13.41 -27.07 -31.10
CA LYS A 179 13.53 -27.11 -32.57
C LYS A 179 12.44 -27.94 -33.23
N ASN A 180 11.73 -28.74 -32.44
CA ASN A 180 10.65 -29.58 -32.91
C ASN A 180 9.34 -28.79 -33.00
N SER A 181 8.35 -29.36 -33.68
CA SER A 181 7.02 -28.77 -33.75
C SER A 181 6.37 -28.66 -32.36
N LYS A 182 5.49 -27.68 -32.17
CA LYS A 182 4.90 -27.34 -30.86
C LYS A 182 4.12 -28.50 -30.24
N GLU A 183 3.62 -29.40 -31.07
CA GLU A 183 2.86 -30.59 -30.67
C GLU A 183 3.74 -31.61 -29.94
N GLN A 184 5.04 -31.61 -30.23
CA GLN A 184 6.05 -32.49 -29.66
C GLN A 184 6.73 -31.91 -28.41
N TRP A 185 6.35 -30.69 -28.01
CA TRP A 185 6.90 -30.07 -26.82
C TRP A 185 6.46 -30.81 -25.55
N PRO A 186 7.31 -30.88 -24.50
CA PRO A 186 6.98 -31.58 -23.27
C PRO A 186 5.74 -30.94 -22.61
N LYS A 187 4.68 -31.74 -22.49
CA LYS A 187 3.46 -31.38 -21.75
C LYS A 187 3.64 -31.77 -20.29
N SER A 188 4.47 -31.03 -19.56
CA SER A 188 4.68 -31.33 -18.14
C SER A 188 3.38 -31.06 -17.36
N ALA A 189 2.96 -32.01 -16.53
CA ALA A 189 1.90 -31.75 -15.56
C ALA A 189 2.39 -30.69 -14.57
N VAL A 190 1.63 -29.60 -14.39
CA VAL A 190 1.98 -28.56 -13.44
C VAL A 190 1.75 -29.11 -12.03
N ASN A 191 2.83 -29.41 -11.30
CA ASN A 191 2.76 -29.70 -9.88
C ASN A 191 2.73 -28.38 -9.10
N ILE A 192 1.53 -27.90 -8.77
CA ILE A 192 1.35 -26.63 -8.06
C ILE A 192 1.61 -26.87 -6.57
N ASN A 193 2.72 -26.32 -6.07
CA ASN A 193 2.98 -26.27 -4.63
C ASN A 193 2.05 -25.26 -3.96
N LYS A 194 0.87 -25.72 -3.50
CA LYS A 194 -0.13 -24.86 -2.84
C LYS A 194 0.46 -24.10 -1.64
N LYS A 195 1.36 -24.71 -0.86
CA LYS A 195 1.95 -24.05 0.32
C LYS A 195 2.76 -22.81 -0.05
N GLU A 196 3.58 -22.92 -1.09
CA GLU A 196 4.39 -21.82 -1.59
C GLU A 196 3.53 -20.70 -2.19
N VAL A 197 2.47 -21.07 -2.91
CA VAL A 197 1.46 -20.12 -3.39
C VAL A 197 0.81 -19.34 -2.24
N GLU A 198 0.46 -20.02 -1.13
CA GLU A 198 -0.11 -19.34 0.05
C GLU A 198 0.88 -18.36 0.70
N THR A 199 2.19 -18.60 0.64
CA THR A 199 3.18 -17.66 1.20
C THR A 199 3.25 -16.33 0.45
N GLU A 200 2.87 -16.32 -0.83
CA GLU A 200 2.84 -15.12 -1.67
C GLU A 200 1.55 -14.32 -1.53
N LYS A 201 0.55 -14.85 -0.81
CA LYS A 201 -0.64 -14.09 -0.45
C LYS A 201 -0.29 -12.97 0.52
N ARG A 202 -1.05 -11.87 0.45
CA ARG A 202 -0.98 -10.78 1.43
C ARG A 202 -1.20 -11.41 2.79
N LYS A 203 -0.29 -11.11 3.72
CA LYS A 203 -0.52 -11.35 5.14
C LYS A 203 -1.74 -10.50 5.52
N SER A 204 -2.88 -11.14 5.70
CA SER A 204 -4.03 -10.49 6.31
C SER A 204 -3.65 -10.17 7.75
N ALA A 205 -3.67 -8.89 8.11
CA ALA A 205 -3.76 -8.53 9.51
C ALA A 205 -5.11 -9.07 9.98
N ILE A 206 -5.09 -10.17 10.71
CA ILE A 206 -6.29 -10.72 11.33
C ILE A 206 -6.71 -9.68 12.37
N SER A 207 -7.61 -8.77 11.99
CA SER A 207 -8.39 -8.01 12.96
C SER A 207 -9.35 -9.00 13.59
N SER A 208 -8.87 -9.73 14.60
CA SER A 208 -9.73 -10.54 15.45
C SER A 208 -10.66 -9.60 16.18
N ASN A 209 -11.86 -9.41 15.64
CA ASN A 209 -12.84 -8.46 16.20
C ASN A 209 -13.39 -8.89 17.57
N ASN A 210 -13.04 -10.07 18.07
CA ASN A 210 -13.51 -10.60 19.36
C ASN A 210 -12.37 -11.30 20.12
N ILE A 211 -11.36 -10.56 20.57
CA ILE A 211 -10.50 -11.08 21.66
C ILE A 211 -11.23 -10.78 22.97
N GLU A 212 -11.58 -11.84 23.71
CA GLU A 212 -12.23 -11.69 25.01
C GLU A 212 -11.30 -11.00 26.02
N LEU A 213 -11.89 -10.15 26.87
CA LEU A 213 -11.17 -9.41 27.92
C LEU A 213 -10.39 -10.34 28.86
N GLU A 214 -10.86 -11.58 29.01
CA GLU A 214 -10.21 -12.63 29.78
C GLU A 214 -8.85 -13.00 29.17
N THR A 215 -8.84 -13.33 27.88
CA THR A 215 -7.60 -13.62 27.13
C THR A 215 -6.60 -12.47 27.20
N ILE A 216 -7.08 -11.22 27.04
CA ILE A 216 -6.24 -10.02 27.12
C ILE A 216 -5.62 -9.90 28.52
N SER A 217 -6.43 -10.08 29.57
CA SER A 217 -5.96 -9.95 30.96
C SER A 217 -4.89 -10.98 31.29
N LEU A 218 -5.06 -12.24 30.85
CA LEU A 218 -4.07 -13.31 31.05
C LEU A 218 -2.76 -13.06 30.28
N GLN A 219 -2.86 -12.54 29.06
CA GLN A 219 -1.67 -12.15 28.28
C GLN A 219 -0.92 -10.99 28.94
N LEU A 220 -1.64 -9.99 29.46
CA LEU A 220 -1.04 -8.87 30.17
C LEU A 220 -0.38 -9.33 31.47
N ALA A 221 -1.00 -10.24 32.23
CA ALA A 221 -0.45 -10.82 33.45
C ALA A 221 0.88 -11.55 33.20
N LYS A 222 0.99 -12.28 32.08
CA LYS A 222 2.25 -12.93 31.67
C LYS A 222 3.33 -11.94 31.25
N ARG A 223 2.96 -10.75 30.78
CA ARG A 223 3.88 -9.75 30.19
C ARG A 223 4.40 -8.73 31.21
N PHE A 224 3.58 -8.35 32.19
CA PHE A 224 3.91 -7.27 33.12
C PHE A 224 4.16 -7.80 34.53
N SER A 225 5.35 -7.53 35.07
CA SER A 225 5.71 -7.86 36.46
C SER A 225 5.17 -6.88 37.51
N ARG A 226 4.75 -5.67 37.08
CA ARG A 226 4.23 -4.61 37.98
C ARG A 226 2.75 -4.36 37.69
N PHE A 227 1.92 -4.60 38.70
CA PHE A 227 0.46 -4.44 38.62
C PHE A 227 -0.01 -3.05 38.14
N PRO A 228 0.58 -1.91 38.58
CA PRO A 228 0.15 -0.59 38.09
C PRO A 228 0.36 -0.38 36.59
N ASN A 229 1.43 -0.95 36.02
CA ASN A 229 1.71 -0.85 34.58
C ASN A 229 0.66 -1.64 33.79
N MET A 230 0.28 -2.80 34.31
CA MET A 230 -0.76 -3.65 33.74
C MET A 230 -2.12 -2.93 33.70
N ILE A 231 -2.50 -2.26 34.79
CA ILE A 231 -3.74 -1.47 34.87
C ILE A 231 -3.74 -0.36 33.82
N ARG A 232 -2.64 0.39 33.68
CA ARG A 232 -2.54 1.49 32.70
C ARG A 232 -2.70 0.98 31.27
N VAL A 233 -2.05 -0.12 30.91
CA VAL A 233 -2.16 -0.72 29.58
C VAL A 233 -3.57 -1.24 29.32
N MET A 234 -4.18 -1.89 30.31
CA MET A 234 -5.56 -2.37 30.21
C MET A 234 -6.55 -1.21 30.03
N ALA A 235 -6.37 -0.09 30.76
CA ALA A 235 -7.19 1.10 30.59
C ALA A 235 -7.08 1.69 29.17
N TRP A 236 -5.87 1.73 28.60
CA TRP A 236 -5.67 2.15 27.21
C TRP A 236 -6.35 1.22 26.19
N ILE A 237 -6.28 -0.10 26.40
CA ILE A 237 -6.95 -1.09 25.54
C ILE A 237 -8.47 -0.88 25.58
N LEU A 238 -9.04 -0.62 26.75
CA LEU A 238 -10.49 -0.42 26.91
C LEU A 238 -11.02 0.80 26.15
N ARG A 239 -10.19 1.83 25.87
CA ARG A 239 -10.58 2.97 25.01
C ARG A 239 -10.88 2.58 23.57
N PHE A 240 -10.33 1.45 23.11
CA PHE A 240 -10.60 0.93 21.77
C PHE A 240 -11.92 0.16 21.68
N GLN A 241 -12.64 -0.04 22.79
CA GLN A 241 -14.00 -0.56 22.75
C GLN A 241 -14.95 0.43 22.05
N PRO A 242 -16.00 -0.05 21.35
CA PRO A 242 -16.93 0.82 20.64
C PRO A 242 -17.62 1.85 21.55
N LYS A 243 -17.86 1.51 22.81
CA LYS A 243 -18.53 2.35 23.82
C LYS A 243 -17.64 3.48 24.37
N ALA A 244 -16.34 3.46 24.08
CA ALA A 244 -15.35 4.39 24.64
C ALA A 244 -14.71 5.30 23.57
N LYS A 245 -15.36 5.48 22.40
CA LYS A 245 -14.84 6.26 21.27
C LYS A 245 -14.44 7.69 21.69
N ASP A 246 -15.21 8.34 22.54
CA ASP A 246 -14.96 9.71 22.98
C ASP A 246 -13.71 9.84 23.85
N LEU A 247 -13.36 8.78 24.60
CA LEU A 247 -12.18 8.74 25.46
C LEU A 247 -10.88 8.60 24.66
N ARG A 248 -10.93 8.20 23.38
CA ARG A 248 -9.75 8.08 22.51
C ARG A 248 -9.08 9.41 22.21
N LYS A 249 -9.83 10.52 22.34
CA LYS A 249 -9.33 11.88 22.15
C LYS A 249 -8.58 12.42 23.37
N CYS A 250 -8.75 11.82 24.55
CA CYS A 250 -8.04 12.24 25.76
C CYS A 250 -6.60 11.71 25.76
N MET A 251 -5.63 12.57 26.04
CA MET A 251 -4.22 12.17 26.12
C MET A 251 -3.86 11.50 27.45
N GLU A 252 -4.61 11.80 28.51
CA GLU A 252 -4.39 11.26 29.86
C GLU A 252 -5.48 10.28 30.28
N LEU A 253 -5.11 9.27 31.07
CA LEU A 253 -6.03 8.33 31.70
C LEU A 253 -6.66 8.95 32.94
N LYS A 254 -7.99 8.93 33.03
CA LYS A 254 -8.72 9.35 34.24
C LYS A 254 -8.65 8.26 35.31
N ASN A 255 -8.78 8.66 36.58
CA ASN A 255 -8.78 7.73 37.72
C ASN A 255 -9.90 6.67 37.62
N GLU A 256 -11.07 7.05 37.09
CA GLU A 256 -12.19 6.14 36.86
C GLU A 256 -11.84 5.01 35.87
N GLU A 257 -11.05 5.32 34.84
CA GLU A 257 -10.62 4.35 33.82
C GLU A 257 -9.62 3.35 34.42
N LEU A 258 -8.72 3.84 35.27
CA LEU A 258 -7.77 3.01 36.00
C LEU A 258 -8.50 2.08 36.99
N LEU A 259 -9.49 2.61 37.73
CA LEU A 259 -10.33 1.82 38.65
C LEU A 259 -11.14 0.76 37.90
N ASN A 260 -11.69 1.09 36.73
CA ASN A 260 -12.43 0.13 35.91
C ASN A 260 -11.50 -0.98 35.37
N ALA A 261 -10.35 -0.61 34.83
CA ALA A 261 -9.34 -1.57 34.37
C ALA A 261 -8.87 -2.51 35.48
N GLN A 262 -8.64 -1.96 36.68
CA GLN A 262 -8.28 -2.73 37.87
C GLN A 262 -9.37 -3.73 38.26
N LYS A 263 -10.65 -3.32 38.28
CA LYS A 263 -11.78 -4.21 38.58
C LYS A 263 -11.91 -5.35 37.57
N ILE A 264 -11.72 -5.07 36.28
CA ILE A 264 -11.79 -6.09 35.23
C ILE A 264 -10.69 -7.14 35.41
N ILE A 265 -9.45 -6.69 35.62
CA ILE A 265 -8.31 -7.57 35.89
C ILE A 265 -8.57 -8.44 37.13
N PHE A 266 -9.03 -7.85 38.24
CA PHE A 266 -9.31 -8.62 39.45
C PHE A 266 -10.39 -9.68 39.24
N ARG A 267 -11.47 -9.35 38.53
CA ARG A 267 -12.53 -10.33 38.22
C ARG A 267 -12.03 -11.50 37.40
N VAL A 268 -11.08 -11.28 36.48
CA VAL A 268 -10.47 -12.37 35.70
C VAL A 268 -9.60 -13.24 36.59
N ILE A 269 -8.72 -12.65 37.39
CA ILE A 269 -7.83 -13.41 38.30
C ILE A 269 -8.65 -14.22 39.32
N GLN A 270 -9.72 -13.64 39.87
CA GLN A 270 -10.62 -14.32 40.81
C GLN A 270 -11.37 -15.51 40.22
N LYS A 271 -11.51 -15.60 38.89
CA LYS A 271 -12.12 -16.76 38.23
C LYS A 271 -11.13 -17.91 38.01
N GLU A 272 -9.83 -17.62 37.99
CA GLU A 272 -8.78 -18.64 37.86
C GLU A 272 -8.36 -19.25 39.20
N CYS A 273 -8.78 -18.64 40.32
CA CYS A 273 -8.57 -19.13 41.68
C CYS A 273 -9.78 -19.94 42.17
#